data_AF-A0A4Q5H4H2-F1
#
_entry.id   AF-A0A4Q5H4H2-F1
#
_cell.length_a   1.000
_cell.length_b   1.000
_cell.length_c   1.000
_cell.angle_alpha   90.00
_cell.angle_beta   90.00
_cell.angle_gamma   90.00
#
_symmetry.space_group_name_H-M   'P 1'
#
loop_
_entity.id
_entity.type
_entity.pdbx_description
1 polymer ?
#
loop_
_entity_poly.entity_id
_entity_poly.type
_entity_poly.pdbx_seq_one_letter_code
_entity_poly.pdbx_strand_id
1 'polypeptide(L)'
;MSPLNFTHILTQAVDELSESSSYRGLFHQHTDGNPLPSAKALHDIVELSRAILFPGYFGNSTVNSRTVKYHIGVNVERLFDLLTEQVLAGLCFTGDGECSCCTELQREEAALIAAKFISHLPEMRRVLATDVAAAYNGDPAAHNFGEVISCYPAIRAISNYRIAHELLRLGVPLIPRIITEMAHSETGIDIHPGAVIGSHFTIDHGTGVVIGETCIIGNNVKLYQGVTLGAKSFPLDADGKPIKGIPRHPILEDNVIVYSNATILGRITIGQGATVGGNIWVTENVPPGARIVQTKAKK
;
A
#
# COMPACT_ATOMS: atom_id res chain seq x y z
N MET A 1 5.61 47.22 -30.82
CA MET A 1 5.52 46.62 -29.47
C MET A 1 6.46 45.43 -29.45
N SER A 2 7.53 45.51 -28.65
CA SER A 2 8.64 44.55 -28.64
C SER A 2 8.18 43.16 -28.16
N PRO A 3 8.64 42.05 -28.77
CA PRO A 3 8.36 40.72 -28.26
C PRO A 3 9.03 40.51 -26.89
N LEU A 4 8.23 40.72 -25.86
CA LEU A 4 8.16 40.00 -24.58
C LEU A 4 9.34 40.16 -23.59
N ASN A 5 9.14 41.11 -22.67
CA ASN A 5 9.87 41.36 -21.41
C ASN A 5 9.95 40.15 -20.44
N PHE A 6 9.31 39.02 -20.78
CA PHE A 6 9.28 37.81 -19.94
C PHE A 6 10.34 36.77 -20.33
N THR A 7 10.91 36.86 -21.55
CA THR A 7 11.91 35.89 -22.02
C THR A 7 13.13 35.86 -21.10
N HIS A 8 13.63 37.03 -20.69
CA HIS A 8 14.75 37.14 -19.76
C HIS A 8 14.43 36.52 -18.39
N ILE A 9 13.20 36.72 -17.89
CA ILE A 9 12.77 36.18 -16.59
C ILE A 9 12.73 34.65 -16.63
N LEU A 10 12.21 34.08 -17.73
CA LEU A 10 12.16 32.62 -17.90
C LEU A 10 13.56 32.02 -18.09
N THR A 11 14.43 32.65 -18.88
CA THR A 11 15.82 32.18 -19.05
C THR A 11 16.58 32.22 -17.74
N GLN A 12 16.47 33.32 -16.98
CA GLN A 12 17.11 33.43 -15.68
C GLN A 12 16.60 32.37 -14.69
N ALA A 13 15.28 32.11 -14.65
CA ALA A 13 14.74 31.05 -13.81
C ALA A 13 15.26 29.67 -14.21
N VAL A 14 15.42 29.39 -15.52
CA VAL A 14 16.02 28.14 -16.00
C VAL A 14 17.48 28.02 -15.57
N ASP A 15 18.25 29.09 -15.68
CA ASP A 15 19.65 29.10 -15.28
C ASP A 15 19.79 28.82 -13.79
N GLU A 16 19.05 29.54 -12.94
CA GLU A 16 19.05 29.35 -11.48
C GLU A 16 18.60 27.94 -11.06
N LEU A 17 17.56 27.39 -11.71
CA LEU A 17 17.09 26.02 -11.45
C LEU A 17 18.08 24.96 -11.93
N SER A 18 18.95 25.28 -12.89
CA SER A 18 19.93 24.34 -13.45
C SER A 18 21.25 24.32 -12.67
N GLU A 19 21.48 25.28 -11.77
CA GLU A 19 22.69 25.33 -10.95
C GLU A 19 22.79 24.13 -10.02
N SER A 20 23.90 23.38 -10.07
CA SER A 20 24.13 22.21 -9.19
C SER A 20 24.04 22.49 -7.69
N SER A 21 24.31 23.73 -7.29
CA SER A 21 24.13 24.23 -5.92
C SER A 21 22.66 24.34 -5.51
N SER A 22 21.75 24.65 -6.43
CA SER A 22 20.34 24.91 -6.13
C SER A 22 19.59 23.65 -5.70
N TYR A 23 20.09 22.47 -6.08
CA TYR A 23 19.49 21.18 -5.75
C TYR A 23 20.37 20.24 -4.90
N ARG A 24 21.50 20.74 -4.39
CA ARG A 24 22.38 19.97 -3.51
C ARG A 24 21.65 19.63 -2.20
N GLY A 25 21.44 18.34 -1.93
CA GLY A 25 20.71 17.84 -0.76
C GLY A 25 19.19 17.71 -0.94
N LEU A 26 18.63 18.11 -2.08
CA LEU A 26 17.23 17.88 -2.44
C LEU A 26 17.03 16.56 -3.19
N PHE A 27 18.01 16.15 -3.98
CA PHE A 27 18.00 14.88 -4.69
C PHE A 27 18.83 13.84 -3.95
N HIS A 28 18.33 12.60 -3.92
CA HIS A 28 19.22 11.45 -3.77
C HIS A 28 20.24 11.55 -4.91
N GLN A 29 21.52 11.33 -4.63
CA GLN A 29 22.58 11.49 -5.62
C GLN A 29 22.47 10.33 -6.63
N HIS A 30 21.60 10.51 -7.62
CA HIS A 30 21.37 9.54 -8.67
C HIS A 30 22.59 9.48 -9.57
N THR A 31 23.09 8.28 -9.81
CA THR A 31 24.09 8.02 -10.85
C THR A 31 23.43 8.14 -12.22
N ASP A 32 24.01 8.97 -13.09
CA ASP A 32 23.54 9.15 -14.45
C ASP A 32 23.34 7.80 -15.18
N GLY A 33 22.18 7.62 -15.79
CA GLY A 33 21.82 6.41 -16.55
C GLY A 33 21.05 5.33 -15.77
N ASN A 34 20.90 5.44 -14.45
CA ASN A 34 20.04 4.52 -13.69
C ASN A 34 18.56 4.85 -13.89
N PRO A 35 17.67 3.83 -14.06
CA PRO A 35 16.25 4.05 -14.19
C PRO A 35 15.65 4.51 -12.85
N LEU A 36 14.68 5.43 -12.92
CA LEU A 36 13.86 5.82 -11.78
C LEU A 36 12.48 5.16 -11.85
N PRO A 37 11.87 4.85 -10.70
CA PRO A 37 10.50 4.37 -10.68
C PRO A 37 9.54 5.35 -11.35
N SER A 38 8.68 4.84 -12.22
CA SER A 38 7.67 5.59 -12.96
C SER A 38 6.30 5.33 -12.34
N ALA A 39 5.68 6.38 -11.80
CA ALA A 39 4.33 6.31 -11.25
C ALA A 39 3.31 5.77 -12.28
N LYS A 40 3.48 6.11 -13.56
CA LYS A 40 2.62 5.60 -14.64
C LYS A 40 2.81 4.10 -14.88
N ALA A 41 4.06 3.62 -14.88
CA ALA A 41 4.33 2.19 -15.04
C ALA A 41 3.81 1.38 -13.83
N LEU A 42 3.95 1.92 -12.62
CA LEU A 42 3.42 1.32 -11.40
C LEU A 42 1.89 1.26 -11.39
N HIS A 43 1.22 2.29 -11.93
CA HIS A 43 -0.22 2.26 -12.16
C HIS A 43 -0.62 1.09 -13.06
N ASP A 44 0.05 0.95 -14.21
CA ASP A 44 -0.22 -0.15 -15.15
C ASP A 44 0.05 -1.53 -14.52
N ILE A 45 1.09 -1.66 -13.70
CA ILE A 45 1.39 -2.89 -12.94
C ILE A 45 0.26 -3.25 -11.98
N VAL A 46 -0.27 -2.27 -11.24
CA VAL A 46 -1.39 -2.47 -10.32
C VAL A 46 -2.65 -2.88 -11.09
N GLU A 47 -2.97 -2.21 -12.18
CA GLU A 47 -4.15 -2.52 -12.99
C GLU A 47 -4.05 -3.91 -13.66
N LEU A 48 -2.87 -4.29 -14.17
CA LEU A 48 -2.62 -5.63 -14.69
C LEU A 48 -2.75 -6.68 -13.59
N SER A 49 -2.20 -6.41 -12.40
CA SER A 49 -2.31 -7.30 -11.25
C SER A 49 -3.78 -7.50 -10.85
N ARG A 50 -4.57 -6.42 -10.76
CA ARG A 50 -6.02 -6.48 -10.49
C ARG A 50 -6.77 -7.27 -11.58
N ALA A 51 -6.45 -7.05 -12.86
CA ALA A 51 -7.05 -7.79 -13.97
C ALA A 51 -6.69 -9.29 -13.98
N ILE A 52 -5.49 -9.65 -13.52
CA ILE A 52 -5.10 -11.05 -13.33
C ILE A 52 -5.81 -11.62 -12.11
N LEU A 53 -5.84 -10.93 -10.98
CA LEU A 53 -6.45 -11.41 -9.73
C LEU A 53 -7.98 -11.58 -9.86
N PHE A 54 -8.65 -10.64 -10.53
CA PHE A 54 -10.09 -10.61 -10.74
C PHE A 54 -10.44 -10.48 -12.23
N PRO A 55 -10.25 -11.55 -13.03
CA PRO A 55 -10.46 -11.50 -14.47
C PRO A 55 -11.92 -11.20 -14.81
N GLY A 56 -12.13 -10.20 -15.69
CA GLY A 56 -13.45 -9.75 -16.13
C GLY A 56 -14.04 -8.60 -15.31
N TYR A 57 -13.49 -8.28 -14.14
CA TYR A 57 -13.87 -7.10 -13.35
C TYR A 57 -12.97 -5.90 -13.61
N PHE A 58 -11.68 -6.15 -13.80
CA PHE A 58 -10.69 -5.14 -14.17
C PHE A 58 -10.15 -5.44 -15.57
N GLY A 59 -9.89 -4.39 -16.36
CA GLY A 59 -9.45 -4.50 -17.74
C GLY A 59 -10.60 -4.65 -18.74
N ASN A 60 -10.49 -5.61 -19.66
CA ASN A 60 -11.41 -5.73 -20.81
C ASN A 60 -12.73 -6.40 -20.41
N SER A 61 -13.86 -5.80 -20.78
CA SER A 61 -15.22 -6.26 -20.44
C SER A 61 -15.67 -7.53 -21.18
N THR A 62 -14.86 -8.04 -22.11
CA THR A 62 -15.19 -9.18 -22.97
C THR A 62 -14.55 -10.50 -22.54
N VAL A 63 -13.93 -10.56 -21.35
CA VAL A 63 -13.34 -11.80 -20.83
C VAL A 63 -14.43 -12.84 -20.55
N ASN A 64 -14.30 -14.02 -21.15
CA ASN A 64 -15.18 -15.16 -20.89
C ASN A 64 -14.36 -16.41 -20.52
N SER A 65 -15.03 -17.46 -20.06
CA SER A 65 -14.38 -18.70 -19.59
C SER A 65 -13.50 -19.39 -20.65
N ARG A 66 -13.74 -19.13 -21.94
CA ARG A 66 -12.94 -19.69 -23.05
C ARG A 66 -11.71 -18.84 -23.36
N THR A 67 -11.78 -17.52 -23.15
CA THR A 67 -10.69 -16.58 -23.48
C THR A 67 -9.82 -16.20 -22.29
N VAL A 68 -10.26 -16.47 -21.06
CA VAL A 68 -9.57 -16.07 -19.81
C VAL A 68 -8.11 -16.52 -19.76
N LYS A 69 -7.79 -17.71 -20.27
CA LYS A 69 -6.41 -18.22 -20.32
C LYS A 69 -5.50 -17.33 -21.16
N TYR A 70 -5.98 -16.88 -22.32
CA TYR A 70 -5.20 -16.02 -23.22
C TYR A 70 -5.02 -14.62 -22.64
N HIS A 71 -6.09 -14.05 -22.06
CA HIS A 71 -6.00 -12.75 -21.40
C HIS A 71 -5.04 -12.76 -20.20
N ILE A 72 -5.10 -13.80 -19.37
CA ILE A 72 -4.15 -13.94 -18.26
C ILE A 72 -2.73 -14.11 -18.79
N GLY A 73 -2.51 -14.92 -19.84
CA GLY A 73 -1.18 -15.10 -20.43
C GLY A 73 -0.56 -13.78 -20.90
N VAL A 74 -1.30 -13.00 -21.71
CA VAL A 74 -0.84 -11.69 -22.21
C VAL A 74 -0.61 -10.70 -21.06
N ASN A 75 -1.52 -10.66 -20.08
CA ASN A 75 -1.38 -9.75 -18.95
C ASN A 75 -0.17 -10.12 -18.08
N VAL A 76 0.11 -11.41 -17.89
CA VAL A 76 1.27 -11.89 -17.12
C VAL A 76 2.58 -11.54 -17.81
N GLU A 77 2.68 -11.72 -19.13
CA GLU A 77 3.87 -11.32 -19.91
C GLU A 77 4.12 -9.82 -19.79
N ARG A 78 3.09 -8.99 -20.03
CA ARG A 78 3.21 -7.53 -19.88
C ARG A 78 3.55 -7.11 -18.45
N LEU A 79 2.95 -7.76 -17.45
CA LEU A 79 3.24 -7.50 -16.04
C LEU A 79 4.70 -7.85 -15.72
N PHE A 80 5.21 -8.95 -16.23
CA PHE A 80 6.60 -9.37 -16.01
C PHE A 80 7.60 -8.33 -16.54
N ASP A 81 7.42 -7.85 -17.77
CA ASP A 81 8.32 -6.87 -18.37
C ASP A 81 8.30 -5.54 -17.60
N LEU A 82 7.10 -5.01 -17.32
CA LEU A 82 6.95 -3.75 -16.59
C LEU A 82 7.52 -3.87 -15.17
N LEU A 83 7.18 -4.95 -14.47
CA LEU A 83 7.61 -5.16 -13.09
C LEU A 83 9.12 -5.33 -12.99
N THR A 84 9.75 -6.03 -13.92
CA THR A 84 11.22 -6.19 -13.97
C THR A 84 11.92 -4.83 -14.03
N GLU A 85 11.48 -3.94 -14.93
CA GLU A 85 12.06 -2.61 -15.05
C GLU A 85 11.82 -1.75 -13.80
N GLN A 86 10.65 -1.84 -13.18
CA GLN A 86 10.35 -1.07 -11.98
C GLN A 86 11.04 -1.61 -10.72
N VAL A 87 11.22 -2.93 -10.60
CA VAL A 87 12.01 -3.54 -9.53
C VAL A 87 13.48 -3.14 -9.67
N LEU A 88 14.03 -3.19 -10.89
CA LEU A 88 15.39 -2.71 -11.16
C LEU A 88 15.56 -1.24 -10.73
N ALA A 89 14.61 -0.38 -11.11
CA ALA A 89 14.62 1.03 -10.70
C ALA A 89 14.55 1.20 -9.17
N GLY A 90 13.78 0.35 -8.48
CA GLY A 90 13.77 0.29 -7.01
C GLY A 90 15.13 -0.08 -6.44
N LEU A 91 15.73 -1.18 -6.89
CA LEU A 91 17.04 -1.66 -6.40
C LEU A 91 18.14 -0.61 -6.62
N CYS A 92 18.14 0.06 -7.77
CA CYS A 92 19.08 1.14 -8.08
C CYS A 92 18.87 2.40 -7.23
N PHE A 93 17.66 2.61 -6.68
CA PHE A 93 17.37 3.76 -5.82
C PHE A 93 18.05 3.67 -4.46
N THR A 94 18.32 2.47 -3.96
CA THR A 94 18.97 2.25 -2.65
C THR A 94 20.49 2.10 -2.73
N GLY A 95 21.08 2.08 -3.93
CA GLY A 95 22.53 1.96 -4.09
C GLY A 95 23.24 3.22 -3.59
N ASP A 96 24.23 3.04 -2.71
CA ASP A 96 24.99 4.11 -2.06
C ASP A 96 25.96 4.85 -3.02
N GLY A 97 25.50 5.37 -4.17
CA GLY A 97 26.26 6.29 -5.05
C GLY A 97 27.62 5.80 -5.61
N GLU A 98 28.15 4.66 -5.13
CA GLU A 98 29.41 4.03 -5.51
C GLU A 98 29.18 2.85 -6.47
N CYS A 99 27.92 2.50 -6.74
CA CYS A 99 27.59 1.44 -7.70
C CYS A 99 27.64 2.00 -9.12
N SER A 100 28.73 1.71 -9.82
CA SER A 100 28.84 1.92 -11.25
C SER A 100 27.85 1.01 -11.99
N CYS A 101 26.83 1.61 -12.60
CA CYS A 101 25.85 1.03 -13.52
C CYS A 101 24.93 -0.08 -13.00
N CYS A 102 23.72 -0.14 -13.56
CA CYS A 102 22.85 -1.31 -13.49
C CYS A 102 23.63 -2.53 -14.01
N THR A 103 24.16 -3.35 -13.11
CA THR A 103 24.89 -4.54 -13.49
C THR A 103 23.93 -5.55 -14.13
N GLU A 104 24.42 -6.37 -15.07
CA GLU A 104 23.66 -7.47 -15.66
C GLU A 104 23.04 -8.36 -14.56
N LEU A 105 23.78 -8.55 -13.45
CA LEU A 105 23.33 -9.24 -12.24
C LEU A 105 22.08 -8.61 -11.59
N GLN A 106 22.01 -7.28 -11.46
CA GLN A 106 20.84 -6.60 -10.90
C GLN A 106 19.60 -6.75 -11.78
N ARG A 107 19.80 -6.80 -13.10
CA ARG A 107 18.70 -7.04 -14.05
C ARG A 107 18.17 -8.47 -13.92
N GLU A 108 19.06 -9.46 -13.81
CA GLU A 108 18.68 -10.86 -13.55
C GLU A 108 17.97 -11.01 -12.20
N GLU A 109 18.45 -10.34 -11.16
CA GLU A 109 17.81 -10.31 -9.84
C GLU A 109 16.40 -9.70 -9.92
N ALA A 110 16.25 -8.56 -10.58
CA ALA A 110 14.95 -7.91 -10.76
C ALA A 110 13.96 -8.82 -11.52
N ALA A 111 14.42 -9.50 -12.58
CA ALA A 111 13.60 -10.45 -13.32
C ALA A 111 13.18 -11.65 -12.45
N LEU A 112 14.10 -12.17 -11.64
CA LEU A 112 13.80 -13.26 -10.71
C LEU A 112 12.76 -12.84 -9.65
N ILE A 113 12.89 -11.64 -9.10
CA ILE A 113 11.91 -11.08 -8.16
C ILE A 113 10.54 -10.92 -8.83
N ALA A 114 10.48 -10.38 -10.04
CA ALA A 114 9.24 -10.23 -10.79
C ALA A 114 8.56 -11.59 -11.07
N ALA A 115 9.33 -12.61 -11.46
CA ALA A 115 8.82 -13.96 -11.66
C ALA A 115 8.30 -14.58 -10.35
N LYS A 116 9.01 -14.41 -9.24
CA LYS A 116 8.56 -14.87 -7.91
C LYS A 116 7.27 -14.18 -7.49
N PHE A 117 7.16 -12.87 -7.65
CA PHE A 117 5.93 -12.13 -7.39
C PHE A 117 4.74 -12.69 -8.17
N ILE A 118 4.92 -12.89 -9.49
CA ILE A 118 3.88 -13.46 -10.36
C ILE A 118 3.49 -14.87 -9.89
N SER A 119 4.44 -15.68 -9.44
CA SER A 119 4.18 -17.02 -8.92
C SER A 119 3.30 -17.05 -7.66
N HIS A 120 3.25 -15.94 -6.90
CA HIS A 120 2.43 -15.79 -5.70
C HIS A 120 1.01 -15.27 -5.98
N LEU A 121 0.70 -14.80 -7.21
CA LEU A 121 -0.64 -14.31 -7.58
C LEU A 121 -1.77 -15.32 -7.33
N PRO A 122 -1.62 -16.65 -7.56
CA PRO A 122 -2.66 -17.62 -7.25
C PRO A 122 -3.04 -17.65 -5.76
N GLU A 123 -2.05 -17.59 -4.87
CA GLU A 123 -2.29 -17.57 -3.42
C GLU A 123 -2.87 -16.22 -2.98
N MET A 124 -2.36 -15.12 -3.53
CA MET A 124 -2.91 -13.79 -3.31
C MET A 124 -4.39 -13.72 -3.71
N ARG A 125 -4.78 -14.34 -4.83
CA ARG A 125 -6.19 -14.45 -5.24
C ARG A 125 -7.02 -15.22 -4.20
N ARG A 126 -6.51 -16.31 -3.61
CA ARG A 126 -7.22 -17.07 -2.57
C ARG A 126 -7.49 -16.20 -1.35
N VAL A 127 -6.49 -15.46 -0.88
CA VAL A 127 -6.63 -14.54 0.26
C VAL A 127 -7.62 -13.41 -0.09
N LEU A 128 -7.48 -12.77 -1.24
CA LEU A 128 -8.39 -11.69 -1.66
C LEU A 128 -9.84 -12.16 -1.81
N ALA A 129 -10.08 -13.41 -2.22
CA ALA A 129 -11.42 -13.97 -2.25
C ALA A 129 -12.05 -14.02 -0.84
N THR A 130 -11.25 -14.26 0.21
CA THR A 130 -11.73 -14.18 1.59
C THR A 130 -12.06 -12.75 2.03
N ASP A 131 -11.30 -11.76 1.56
CA ASP A 131 -11.55 -10.35 1.85
C ASP A 131 -12.85 -9.87 1.18
N VAL A 132 -13.09 -10.27 -0.08
CA VAL A 132 -14.36 -10.02 -0.79
C VAL A 132 -15.54 -10.65 -0.05
N ALA A 133 -15.38 -11.90 0.41
CA ALA A 133 -16.42 -12.57 1.19
C ALA A 133 -16.66 -11.86 2.54
N ALA A 134 -15.61 -11.39 3.21
CA ALA A 134 -15.72 -10.65 4.47
C ALA A 134 -16.39 -9.28 4.28
N ALA A 135 -16.11 -8.59 3.17
CA ALA A 135 -16.79 -7.35 2.82
C ALA A 135 -18.28 -7.58 2.55
N TYR A 136 -18.62 -8.58 1.73
CA TYR A 136 -20.01 -8.93 1.44
C TYR A 136 -20.79 -9.34 2.70
N ASN A 137 -20.26 -10.28 3.49
CA ASN A 137 -20.92 -10.73 4.72
C ASN A 137 -20.95 -9.63 5.80
N GLY A 138 -20.03 -8.67 5.70
CA GLY A 138 -19.85 -7.60 6.66
C GLY A 138 -20.74 -6.38 6.44
N ASP A 139 -21.32 -6.24 5.24
CA ASP A 139 -22.18 -5.12 4.86
C ASP A 139 -23.55 -5.64 4.38
N PRO A 140 -24.62 -5.46 5.18
CA PRO A 140 -25.98 -5.84 4.77
C PRO A 140 -26.49 -5.15 3.51
N ALA A 141 -25.87 -4.05 3.07
CA ALA A 141 -26.23 -3.34 1.84
C ALA A 141 -25.55 -3.91 0.58
N ALA A 142 -24.61 -4.85 0.73
CA ALA A 142 -23.94 -5.50 -0.40
C ALA A 142 -24.88 -6.49 -1.10
N HIS A 143 -25.12 -6.30 -2.40
CA HIS A 143 -26.05 -7.13 -3.16
C HIS A 143 -25.40 -8.43 -3.65
N ASN A 144 -24.12 -8.39 -4.03
CA ASN A 144 -23.37 -9.54 -4.53
C ASN A 144 -21.85 -9.28 -4.54
N PHE A 145 -21.05 -10.33 -4.71
CA PHE A 145 -19.58 -10.22 -4.79
C PHE A 145 -19.09 -9.37 -5.97
N GLY A 146 -19.83 -9.34 -7.08
CA GLY A 146 -19.43 -8.57 -8.25
C GLY A 146 -19.47 -7.06 -8.01
N GLU A 147 -20.50 -6.58 -7.31
CA GLU A 147 -20.60 -5.19 -6.84
C GLU A 147 -19.40 -4.85 -5.93
N VAL A 148 -19.12 -5.71 -4.94
CA VAL A 148 -18.00 -5.55 -4.01
C VAL A 148 -16.66 -5.44 -4.75
N ILE A 149 -16.38 -6.34 -5.69
CA ILE A 149 -15.13 -6.32 -6.47
C ILE A 149 -15.05 -5.06 -7.36
N SER A 150 -16.16 -4.64 -7.97
CA SER A 150 -16.16 -3.59 -8.98
C SER A 150 -15.95 -2.19 -8.39
N CYS A 151 -16.58 -1.89 -7.26
CA CYS A 151 -16.67 -0.51 -6.77
C CYS A 151 -16.38 -0.30 -5.28
N TYR A 152 -16.15 -1.33 -4.46
CA TYR A 152 -15.85 -1.07 -3.05
C TYR A 152 -14.40 -0.57 -2.91
N PRO A 153 -14.18 0.62 -2.34
CA PRO A 153 -12.84 1.21 -2.24
C PRO A 153 -11.89 0.34 -1.39
N ALA A 154 -12.43 -0.35 -0.39
CA ALA A 154 -11.66 -1.26 0.45
C ALA A 154 -11.00 -2.40 -0.33
N ILE A 155 -11.68 -2.98 -1.33
CA ILE A 155 -11.09 -4.05 -2.14
C ILE A 155 -9.91 -3.52 -2.96
N ARG A 156 -9.99 -2.29 -3.49
CA ARG A 156 -8.86 -1.64 -4.18
C ARG A 156 -7.69 -1.39 -3.24
N ALA A 157 -7.95 -0.83 -2.05
CA ALA A 157 -6.91 -0.55 -1.06
C ALA A 157 -6.21 -1.82 -0.56
N ILE A 158 -6.99 -2.85 -0.19
CA ILE A 158 -6.47 -4.13 0.29
C ILE A 158 -5.71 -4.85 -0.82
N SER A 159 -6.18 -4.80 -2.08
CA SER A 159 -5.45 -5.39 -3.22
C SER A 159 -4.09 -4.72 -3.42
N ASN A 160 -4.03 -3.38 -3.43
CA ASN A 160 -2.76 -2.66 -3.54
C ASN A 160 -1.83 -2.95 -2.37
N TYR A 161 -2.35 -2.97 -1.14
CA TYR A 161 -1.58 -3.35 0.04
C TYR A 161 -1.00 -4.77 -0.10
N ARG A 162 -1.79 -5.78 -0.50
CA ARG A 162 -1.28 -7.15 -0.62
C ARG A 162 -0.23 -7.29 -1.72
N ILE A 163 -0.40 -6.57 -2.84
CA ILE A 163 0.62 -6.46 -3.90
C ILE A 163 1.91 -5.85 -3.35
N ALA A 164 1.80 -4.69 -2.68
CA ALA A 164 2.93 -3.98 -2.13
C ALA A 164 3.65 -4.76 -1.02
N HIS A 165 2.89 -5.40 -0.13
CA HIS A 165 3.41 -6.22 0.95
C HIS A 165 4.23 -7.39 0.42
N GLU A 166 3.76 -8.05 -0.65
CA GLU A 166 4.50 -9.15 -1.25
C GLU A 166 5.80 -8.67 -1.91
N LEU A 167 5.78 -7.53 -2.62
CA LEU A 167 7.00 -6.92 -3.15
C LEU A 167 7.99 -6.53 -2.05
N LEU A 168 7.49 -6.00 -0.93
CA LEU A 168 8.31 -5.70 0.25
C LEU A 168 8.95 -6.96 0.84
N ARG A 169 8.18 -8.06 0.96
CA ARG A 169 8.70 -9.37 1.42
C ARG A 169 9.75 -9.96 0.49
N LEU A 170 9.67 -9.65 -0.80
CA LEU A 170 10.68 -10.01 -1.80
C LEU A 170 11.89 -9.07 -1.81
N GLY A 171 11.94 -8.08 -0.90
CA GLY A 171 13.08 -7.19 -0.74
C GLY A 171 13.08 -5.98 -1.69
N VAL A 172 11.97 -5.70 -2.37
CA VAL A 172 11.88 -4.55 -3.28
C VAL A 172 11.79 -3.25 -2.47
N PRO A 173 12.75 -2.32 -2.58
CA PRO A 173 12.69 -1.04 -1.90
C PRO A 173 11.79 -0.05 -2.66
N LEU A 174 11.34 1.00 -1.97
CA LEU A 174 10.58 2.16 -2.50
C LEU A 174 9.23 1.84 -3.16
N ILE A 175 9.20 0.97 -4.17
CA ILE A 175 8.02 0.55 -4.96
C ILE A 175 6.83 0.15 -4.08
N PRO A 176 6.97 -0.66 -3.01
CA PRO A 176 5.84 -1.00 -2.16
C PRO A 176 5.14 0.23 -1.59
N ARG A 177 5.90 1.25 -1.15
CA ARG A 177 5.33 2.45 -0.56
C ARG A 177 4.62 3.30 -1.61
N ILE A 178 5.16 3.40 -2.82
CA ILE A 178 4.49 4.10 -3.92
C ILE A 178 3.12 3.45 -4.21
N ILE A 179 3.05 2.12 -4.30
CA ILE A 179 1.80 1.39 -4.59
C ILE A 179 0.74 1.62 -3.51
N THR A 180 1.11 1.64 -2.23
CA THR A 180 0.17 1.93 -1.14
C THR A 180 -0.28 3.40 -1.13
N GLU A 181 0.60 4.35 -1.48
CA GLU A 181 0.22 5.78 -1.59
C GLU A 181 -0.70 6.04 -2.79
N MET A 182 -0.59 5.27 -3.88
CA MET A 182 -1.57 5.31 -4.97
C MET A 182 -2.96 4.88 -4.48
N ALA A 183 -3.03 3.82 -3.69
CA ALA A 183 -4.28 3.35 -3.09
C ALA A 183 -4.85 4.37 -2.10
N HIS A 184 -4.00 5.00 -1.31
CA HIS A 184 -4.37 6.09 -0.42
C HIS A 184 -4.96 7.26 -1.20
N SER A 185 -4.32 7.70 -2.29
CA SER A 185 -4.86 8.76 -3.15
C SER A 185 -6.22 8.40 -3.78
N GLU A 186 -6.44 7.14 -4.15
CA GLU A 186 -7.69 6.67 -4.77
C GLU A 186 -8.85 6.52 -3.76
N THR A 187 -8.55 6.16 -2.50
CA THR A 187 -9.56 5.64 -1.56
C THR A 187 -9.62 6.36 -0.22
N GLY A 188 -8.60 7.13 0.13
CA GLY A 188 -8.41 7.70 1.47
C GLY A 188 -8.03 6.68 2.53
N ILE A 189 -7.63 5.46 2.15
CA ILE A 189 -7.19 4.39 3.06
C ILE A 189 -5.66 4.28 2.97
N ASP A 190 -4.96 4.65 4.04
CA ASP A 190 -3.50 4.58 4.14
C ASP A 190 -3.06 3.32 4.88
N ILE A 191 -2.47 2.37 4.16
CA ILE A 191 -1.93 1.13 4.73
C ILE A 191 -0.45 1.06 4.41
N HIS A 192 0.40 1.11 5.43
CA HIS A 192 1.82 0.92 5.23
C HIS A 192 2.11 -0.49 4.68
N PRO A 193 2.97 -0.66 3.66
CA PRO A 193 3.23 -1.97 3.05
C PRO A 193 3.86 -2.97 4.03
N GLY A 194 4.50 -2.48 5.08
CA GLY A 194 5.09 -3.30 6.16
C GLY A 194 4.08 -3.89 7.15
N ALA A 195 2.83 -3.40 7.19
CA ALA A 195 1.82 -3.96 8.06
C ALA A 195 1.61 -5.44 7.76
N VAL A 196 1.24 -6.24 8.77
CA VAL A 196 0.93 -7.66 8.61
C VAL A 196 -0.56 -7.85 8.84
N ILE A 197 -1.28 -8.31 7.81
CA ILE A 197 -2.74 -8.40 7.83
C ILE A 197 -3.19 -9.79 7.36
N GLY A 198 -3.94 -10.48 8.22
CA GLY A 198 -4.53 -11.78 7.98
C GLY A 198 -5.59 -11.81 6.87
N SER A 199 -6.30 -12.94 6.79
CA SER A 199 -7.37 -13.19 5.82
C SER A 199 -8.73 -12.66 6.32
N HIS A 200 -9.72 -12.62 5.44
CA HIS A 200 -11.07 -12.13 5.77
C HIS A 200 -11.05 -10.71 6.35
N PHE A 201 -10.12 -9.88 5.88
CA PHE A 201 -9.99 -8.51 6.35
C PHE A 201 -10.94 -7.61 5.56
N THR A 202 -11.63 -6.72 6.25
CA THR A 202 -12.53 -5.76 5.60
C THR A 202 -12.46 -4.38 6.24
N ILE A 203 -12.63 -3.37 5.40
CA ILE A 203 -12.74 -1.97 5.81
C ILE A 203 -14.07 -1.47 5.24
N ASP A 204 -14.95 -1.01 6.12
CA ASP A 204 -16.23 -0.43 5.72
C ASP A 204 -16.09 1.10 5.58
N HIS A 205 -16.55 1.64 4.46
CA HIS A 205 -16.35 3.01 3.97
C HIS A 205 -14.89 3.45 3.78
N GLY A 206 -14.08 3.38 4.84
CA GLY A 206 -12.62 3.41 4.81
C GLY A 206 -11.92 4.76 4.77
N THR A 207 -12.54 5.84 4.28
CA THR A 207 -11.85 7.14 4.20
C THR A 207 -11.30 7.59 5.56
N GLY A 208 -10.01 7.94 5.60
CA GLY A 208 -9.29 8.35 6.80
C GLY A 208 -8.73 7.19 7.64
N VAL A 209 -8.83 5.94 7.18
CA VAL A 209 -8.15 4.81 7.84
C VAL A 209 -6.64 4.94 7.67
N VAL A 210 -5.90 4.74 8.77
CA VAL A 210 -4.42 4.74 8.79
C VAL A 210 -3.92 3.49 9.52
N ILE A 211 -3.10 2.68 8.86
CA ILE A 211 -2.50 1.46 9.41
C ILE A 211 -0.97 1.53 9.32
N GLY A 212 -0.32 1.63 10.47
CA GLY A 212 1.13 1.84 10.53
C GLY A 212 2.00 0.60 10.25
N GLU A 213 3.28 0.86 9.95
CA GLU A 213 4.26 -0.12 9.47
C GLU A 213 4.35 -1.43 10.25
N THR A 214 4.26 -1.38 11.57
CA THR A 214 4.50 -2.56 12.43
C THR A 214 3.21 -3.09 13.02
N CYS A 215 2.07 -2.72 12.43
CA CYS A 215 0.78 -3.20 12.87
C CYS A 215 0.64 -4.68 12.50
N ILE A 216 0.03 -5.45 13.40
CA ILE A 216 -0.30 -6.86 13.16
C ILE A 216 -1.80 -6.99 13.32
N ILE A 217 -2.48 -7.47 12.28
CA ILE A 217 -3.93 -7.64 12.24
C ILE A 217 -4.21 -9.11 11.92
N GLY A 218 -4.98 -9.75 12.80
CA GLY A 218 -5.41 -11.14 12.65
C GLY A 218 -6.43 -11.35 11.54
N ASN A 219 -7.09 -12.50 11.59
CA ASN A 219 -8.14 -12.87 10.64
C ASN A 219 -9.50 -12.30 11.04
N ASN A 220 -10.40 -12.09 10.08
CA ASN A 220 -11.78 -11.66 10.32
C ASN A 220 -11.88 -10.30 11.06
N VAL A 221 -10.89 -9.43 10.88
CA VAL A 221 -10.91 -8.08 11.46
C VAL A 221 -11.70 -7.13 10.56
N LYS A 222 -12.55 -6.31 11.19
CA LYS A 222 -13.31 -5.25 10.51
C LYS A 222 -12.95 -3.88 11.06
N LEU A 223 -12.57 -2.98 10.16
CA LEU A 223 -12.38 -1.57 10.48
C LEU A 223 -13.46 -0.71 9.81
N TYR A 224 -13.75 0.45 10.39
CA TYR A 224 -14.61 1.48 9.82
C TYR A 224 -13.78 2.72 9.42
N GLN A 225 -14.41 3.70 8.80
CA GLN A 225 -13.78 4.95 8.38
C GLN A 225 -13.07 5.69 9.54
N GLY A 226 -11.99 6.40 9.22
CA GLY A 226 -11.24 7.23 10.19
C GLY A 226 -10.49 6.47 11.28
N VAL A 227 -10.46 5.14 11.25
CA VAL A 227 -9.74 4.35 12.25
C VAL A 227 -8.23 4.53 12.09
N THR A 228 -7.55 4.87 13.18
CA THR A 228 -6.09 4.99 13.22
C THR A 228 -5.47 3.86 14.05
N LEU A 229 -4.61 3.05 13.45
CA LEU A 229 -3.74 2.07 14.10
C LEU A 229 -2.30 2.58 14.08
N GLY A 230 -2.03 3.52 14.99
CA GLY A 230 -0.85 4.37 14.97
C GLY A 230 0.14 4.13 16.11
N ALA A 231 1.15 4.98 16.20
CA ALA A 231 2.11 4.97 17.30
C ALA A 231 1.82 6.11 18.28
N LYS A 232 2.08 5.90 19.57
CA LYS A 232 1.93 6.92 20.62
C LYS A 232 3.14 7.84 20.70
N SER A 233 4.34 7.25 20.67
CA SER A 233 5.64 7.92 20.73
C SER A 233 6.72 7.02 20.13
N PHE A 234 7.87 7.60 19.80
CA PHE A 234 9.02 6.90 19.24
C PHE A 234 10.25 7.18 20.12
N PRO A 235 11.06 6.18 20.47
CA PRO A 235 12.36 6.43 21.06
C PRO A 235 13.25 7.14 20.04
N LEU A 236 14.10 8.02 20.55
CA LEU A 236 15.07 8.77 19.77
C LEU A 236 16.45 8.14 19.95
N ASP A 237 17.28 8.20 18.91
CA ASP A 237 18.70 7.86 19.01
C ASP A 237 19.51 8.95 19.73
N ALA A 238 20.83 8.76 19.83
CA ALA A 238 21.73 9.69 20.49
C ALA A 238 21.72 11.11 19.86
N ASP A 239 21.32 11.23 18.59
CA ASP A 239 21.23 12.48 17.84
C ASP A 239 19.82 13.09 17.88
N GLY A 240 18.90 12.52 18.65
CA GLY A 240 17.52 12.99 18.75
C GLY A 240 16.63 12.61 17.55
N LYS A 241 17.06 11.66 16.70
CA LYS A 241 16.27 11.21 15.54
C LYS A 241 15.44 9.97 15.90
N PRO A 242 14.22 9.81 15.36
CA PRO A 242 13.40 8.63 15.64
C PRO A 242 14.10 7.34 15.21
N ILE A 243 14.21 6.38 16.13
CA ILE A 243 14.71 5.04 15.84
C ILE A 243 13.75 4.37 14.84
N LYS A 244 14.30 3.88 13.73
CA LYS A 244 13.55 3.26 12.64
C LYS A 244 13.35 1.75 12.86
N GLY A 245 12.29 1.19 12.30
CA GLY A 245 12.06 -0.26 12.23
C GLY A 245 11.57 -0.97 13.51
N ILE A 246 11.52 -0.31 14.67
CA ILE A 246 11.07 -0.98 15.91
C ILE A 246 9.53 -1.15 15.97
N PRO A 247 9.04 -2.25 16.59
CA PRO A 247 7.60 -2.44 16.84
C PRO A 247 7.01 -1.35 17.71
N ARG A 248 5.99 -0.65 17.19
CA ARG A 248 5.41 0.55 17.81
C ARG A 248 3.92 0.76 17.55
N HIS A 249 3.35 -0.06 16.67
CA HIS A 249 1.94 -0.05 16.30
C HIS A 249 1.18 -1.22 16.94
N PRO A 250 -0.16 -1.15 17.00
CA PRO A 250 -0.97 -2.12 17.72
C PRO A 250 -0.98 -3.52 17.09
N ILE A 251 -1.42 -4.49 17.90
CA ILE A 251 -1.81 -5.83 17.50
C ILE A 251 -3.33 -5.93 17.63
N LEU A 252 -4.02 -6.30 16.57
CA LEU A 252 -5.43 -6.70 16.61
C LEU A 252 -5.49 -8.20 16.39
N GLU A 253 -6.01 -8.95 17.35
CA GLU A 253 -6.23 -10.39 17.22
C GLU A 253 -7.47 -10.68 16.34
N ASP A 254 -7.79 -11.96 16.18
CA ASP A 254 -8.86 -12.40 15.29
C ASP A 254 -10.25 -11.86 15.71
N ASN A 255 -11.13 -11.65 14.74
CA ASN A 255 -12.53 -11.25 14.96
C ASN A 255 -12.72 -9.89 15.67
N VAL A 256 -11.69 -9.04 15.70
CA VAL A 256 -11.80 -7.69 16.26
C VAL A 256 -12.61 -6.78 15.35
N ILE A 257 -13.46 -5.94 15.94
CA ILE A 257 -14.20 -4.88 15.23
C ILE A 257 -13.81 -3.52 15.80
N VAL A 258 -13.42 -2.59 14.93
CA VAL A 258 -13.07 -1.22 15.31
C VAL A 258 -13.95 -0.23 14.56
N TYR A 259 -14.81 0.47 15.30
CA TYR A 259 -15.77 1.42 14.77
C TYR A 259 -15.18 2.80 14.46
N SER A 260 -15.97 3.57 13.71
CA SER A 260 -15.62 4.85 13.09
C SER A 260 -14.83 5.80 14.01
N ASN A 261 -13.74 6.38 13.47
CA ASN A 261 -12.89 7.37 14.13
C ASN A 261 -12.25 6.92 15.46
N ALA A 262 -12.17 5.61 15.74
CA ALA A 262 -11.38 5.13 16.86
C ALA A 262 -9.88 5.30 16.58
N THR A 263 -9.12 5.67 17.59
CA THR A 263 -7.66 5.84 17.52
C THR A 263 -7.01 4.89 18.50
N ILE A 264 -6.22 3.93 18.01
CA ILE A 264 -5.53 2.90 18.78
C ILE A 264 -4.02 3.13 18.61
N LEU A 265 -3.33 3.51 19.68
CA LEU A 265 -1.93 3.94 19.60
C LEU A 265 -0.99 3.16 20.51
N GLY A 266 0.19 2.86 19.95
CA GLY A 266 1.30 2.24 20.67
C GLY A 266 1.32 0.73 20.52
N ARG A 267 2.30 0.09 21.16
CA ARG A 267 2.45 -1.37 21.13
C ARG A 267 1.50 -2.04 22.14
N ILE A 268 0.22 -2.01 21.82
CA ILE A 268 -0.86 -2.60 22.62
C ILE A 268 -1.59 -3.70 21.83
N THR A 269 -2.30 -4.57 22.54
CA THR A 269 -3.06 -5.68 21.96
C THR A 269 -4.55 -5.49 22.19
N ILE A 270 -5.32 -5.63 21.10
CA ILE A 270 -6.78 -5.72 21.12
C ILE A 270 -7.13 -7.20 20.97
N GLY A 271 -7.59 -7.79 22.05
CA GLY A 271 -7.80 -9.23 22.17
C GLY A 271 -8.89 -9.77 21.26
N GLN A 272 -8.83 -11.08 20.98
CA GLN A 272 -9.70 -11.76 20.04
C GLN A 272 -11.18 -11.47 20.33
N GLY A 273 -11.95 -11.13 19.29
CA GLY A 273 -13.38 -10.84 19.38
C GLY A 273 -13.73 -9.54 20.13
N ALA A 274 -12.74 -8.73 20.51
CA ALA A 274 -13.02 -7.44 21.15
C ALA A 274 -13.67 -6.45 20.18
N THR A 275 -14.50 -5.56 20.74
CA THR A 275 -15.17 -4.49 20.01
C THR A 275 -14.73 -3.13 20.54
N VAL A 276 -14.14 -2.33 19.66
CA VAL A 276 -13.71 -0.96 19.93
C VAL A 276 -14.76 -0.01 19.33
N GLY A 277 -15.50 0.69 20.18
CA GLY A 277 -16.51 1.67 19.77
C GLY A 277 -15.92 2.86 19.00
N GLY A 278 -16.77 3.70 18.41
CA GLY A 278 -16.31 4.86 17.65
C GLY A 278 -15.87 6.03 18.52
N ASN A 279 -15.05 6.93 17.95
CA ASN A 279 -14.55 8.16 18.59
C ASN A 279 -13.88 7.94 19.97
N ILE A 280 -13.16 6.83 20.15
CA ILE A 280 -12.41 6.57 21.39
C ILE A 280 -10.91 6.53 21.13
N TRP A 281 -10.17 6.94 22.16
CA TRP A 281 -8.72 6.94 22.19
C TRP A 281 -8.23 5.79 23.07
N VAL A 282 -7.53 4.82 22.47
CA VAL A 282 -7.12 3.57 23.11
C VAL A 282 -5.60 3.51 23.17
N THR A 283 -5.05 3.51 24.39
CA THR A 283 -3.59 3.43 24.63
C THR A 283 -3.21 2.30 25.59
N GLU A 284 -4.16 1.40 25.88
CA GLU A 284 -3.98 0.26 26.78
C GLU A 284 -4.58 -0.99 26.16
N ASN A 285 -4.10 -2.16 26.58
CA ASN A 285 -4.59 -3.44 26.06
C ASN A 285 -6.09 -3.61 26.33
N VAL A 286 -6.78 -4.26 25.39
CA VAL A 286 -8.21 -4.60 25.52
C VAL A 286 -8.33 -6.12 25.60
N PRO A 287 -8.93 -6.69 26.66
CA PRO A 287 -9.07 -8.13 26.81
C PRO A 287 -9.92 -8.78 25.70
N PRO A 288 -9.74 -10.08 25.41
CA PRO A 288 -10.58 -10.82 24.48
C PRO A 288 -12.07 -10.72 24.81
N GLY A 289 -12.91 -10.57 23.78
CA GLY A 289 -14.37 -10.44 23.88
C GLY A 289 -14.86 -9.16 24.56
N ALA A 290 -13.96 -8.28 25.02
CA ALA A 290 -14.36 -7.05 25.70
C ALA A 290 -14.96 -6.04 24.72
N ARG A 291 -15.86 -5.20 25.22
CA ARG A 291 -16.45 -4.09 24.48
C ARG A 291 -16.11 -2.78 25.17
N ILE A 292 -15.36 -1.91 24.49
CA ILE A 292 -15.04 -0.57 24.97
C ILE A 292 -15.81 0.47 24.17
N VAL A 293 -16.39 1.45 24.85
CA VAL A 293 -17.24 2.49 24.26
C VAL A 293 -16.96 3.84 24.90
N GLN A 294 -17.22 4.92 24.18
CA GLN A 294 -17.10 6.27 24.70
C GLN A 294 -18.08 6.48 25.86
N THR A 295 -17.63 7.14 26.93
CA THR A 295 -18.52 7.57 28.01
C THR A 295 -19.55 8.55 27.47
N LYS A 296 -20.81 8.44 27.94
CA LYS A 296 -21.87 9.38 27.56
C LYS A 296 -21.44 10.81 27.86
N ALA A 297 -21.69 11.72 26.91
CA ALA A 297 -21.57 13.15 27.16
C ALA A 297 -22.41 13.52 28.39
N LYS A 298 -21.84 14.35 29.28
CA LYS A 298 -22.61 14.93 30.38
C LYS A 298 -23.66 15.87 29.76
N LYS A 299 -24.91 15.70 30.17
CA LYS A 299 -26.01 16.60 29.82
C LYS A 299 -25.83 17.95 30.48
#